data_AF-A0ABD7GPE2-F1
#
_entry.id   AF-A0ABD7GPE2-F1
#
_cell.length_a   1.000
_cell.length_b   1.000
_cell.length_c   1.000
_cell.angle_alpha   90.00
_cell.angle_beta   90.00
_cell.angle_gamma   90.00
#
_symmetry.space_group_name_H-M   'P 1'
#
loop_
_entity.id
_entity.type
_entity.pdbx_description
1 polymer ?
#
loop_
_entity_poly.entity_id
_entity_poly.type
_entity_poly.pdbx_seq_one_letter_code
_entity_poly.pdbx_strand_id
1 'polypeptide(L)'
;SVTPQLAAKAVTLRRQWAPHRPVWIATSTHEGEESVVIAAHQALLQQFPNLLLILVPRHPERFPDAINLVRQAGLSYITRSSGEVPSTST
;
A
#
# COMPACT_ATOMS: atom_id res chain seq x y z
N SER A 1 -21.03 -6.83 10.23
CA SER A 1 -20.72 -5.59 10.97
C SER A 1 -19.27 -5.61 11.45
N VAL A 2 -18.60 -4.46 11.52
CA VAL A 2 -17.24 -4.36 12.08
C VAL A 2 -17.31 -4.67 13.58
N THR A 3 -16.54 -5.66 14.04
CA THR A 3 -16.51 -6.02 15.46
C THR A 3 -15.61 -5.05 16.25
N PRO A 4 -15.83 -4.88 17.57
CA PRO A 4 -14.93 -4.09 18.42
C PRO A 4 -13.47 -4.56 18.34
N GLN A 5 -13.24 -5.87 18.23
CA GLN A 5 -11.91 -6.47 18.09
C GLN A 5 -11.25 -6.08 16.76
N LEU A 6 -12.03 -6.05 15.66
CA LEU A 6 -11.53 -5.62 14.36
C LEU A 6 -11.19 -4.12 14.36
N ALA A 7 -12.03 -3.29 14.99
CA ALA A 7 -11.77 -1.86 15.15
C ALA A 7 -10.49 -1.61 15.97
N ALA A 8 -10.31 -2.30 17.10
CA ALA A 8 -9.10 -2.20 17.91
C ALA A 8 -7.85 -2.59 17.11
N LYS A 9 -7.92 -3.68 16.32
CA LYS A 9 -6.82 -4.11 15.45
C LYS A 9 -6.47 -3.07 14.38
N ALA A 10 -7.48 -2.44 13.77
CA ALA A 10 -7.26 -1.38 12.79
C ALA A 10 -6.56 -0.16 13.41
N VAL A 11 -6.94 0.24 14.62
CA VAL A 11 -6.26 1.33 15.36
C VAL A 11 -4.80 0.98 15.64
N THR A 12 -4.51 -0.24 16.07
CA THR A 12 -3.12 -0.71 16.29
C THR A 12 -2.31 -0.65 15.00
N LEU A 13 -2.84 -1.15 13.88
CA LEU A 13 -2.16 -1.09 12.58
C LEU A 13 -1.91 0.34 12.13
N ARG A 14 -2.92 1.23 12.26
CA ARG A 14 -2.77 2.65 11.92
C ARG A 14 -1.64 3.31 12.71
N ARG A 15 -1.55 3.04 14.01
CA ARG A 15 -0.49 3.57 14.89
C ARG A 15 0.88 3.01 14.54
N GLN A 16 0.98 1.74 14.18
CA GLN A 16 2.25 1.10 13.83
C GLN A 16 2.76 1.52 12.46
N TRP A 17 1.90 1.56 11.45
CA TRP A 17 2.32 1.71 10.05
C TRP A 17 2.41 3.17 9.62
N ALA A 18 1.57 4.04 10.17
CA ALA A 18 1.44 5.39 9.66
C ALA A 18 0.86 6.37 10.70
N PRO A 19 1.48 6.56 11.88
CA PRO A 19 0.91 7.41 12.93
C PRO A 19 0.66 8.85 12.46
N HIS A 20 1.56 9.40 11.63
CA HIS A 20 1.50 10.77 11.09
C HIS A 20 1.66 10.83 9.57
N ARG A 21 1.57 9.67 8.90
CA ARG A 21 1.77 9.51 7.46
C ARG A 21 0.40 9.42 6.77
N PRO A 22 0.13 10.22 5.73
CA PRO A 22 -1.05 10.01 4.89
C PRO A 22 -1.03 8.60 4.31
N VAL A 23 -2.19 7.95 4.30
CA VAL A 23 -2.35 6.61 3.72
C VAL A 23 -3.50 6.69 2.72
N TRP A 24 -3.28 6.12 1.55
CA TRP A 24 -4.33 5.89 0.58
C TRP A 24 -4.25 4.44 0.11
N ILE A 25 -5.41 3.88 -0.24
CA ILE A 25 -5.57 2.45 -0.42
C ILE A 25 -6.26 2.21 -1.77
N ALA A 26 -5.64 1.40 -2.61
CA ALA A 26 -6.23 0.86 -3.83
C ALA A 26 -6.43 -0.64 -3.63
N THR A 27 -7.68 -1.06 -3.42
CA THR A 27 -8.03 -2.47 -3.17
C THR A 27 -8.87 -3.04 -4.29
N SER A 28 -8.73 -4.35 -4.54
CA SER A 28 -9.42 -5.06 -5.62
C SER A 28 -9.08 -4.53 -7.00
N THR A 29 -7.83 -4.10 -7.23
CA THR A 29 -7.38 -3.69 -8.56
C THR A 29 -7.33 -4.88 -9.51
N HIS A 30 -7.62 -4.62 -10.78
CA HIS A 30 -7.52 -5.54 -11.90
C HIS A 30 -6.37 -5.16 -12.83
N GLU A 31 -6.01 -6.08 -13.71
CA GLU A 31 -4.96 -5.88 -14.69
C GLU A 31 -5.07 -4.54 -15.42
N GLY A 32 -3.98 -3.78 -15.37
CA GLY A 32 -3.87 -2.45 -15.96
C GLY A 32 -4.12 -1.33 -14.96
N GLU A 33 -4.99 -1.53 -13.96
CA GLU A 33 -5.29 -0.51 -12.95
C GLU A 33 -4.10 -0.25 -12.02
N GLU A 34 -3.30 -1.28 -11.68
CA GLU A 34 -2.13 -1.12 -10.82
C GLU A 34 -1.14 -0.12 -11.39
N SER A 35 -0.91 -0.17 -12.70
CA SER A 35 0.03 0.73 -13.38
C SER A 35 -0.41 2.20 -13.27
N VAL A 36 -1.72 2.46 -13.39
CA VAL A 36 -2.32 3.78 -13.25
C VAL A 36 -2.19 4.27 -11.80
N VAL A 37 -2.49 3.40 -10.83
CA VAL A 37 -2.35 3.74 -9.40
C VAL A 37 -0.90 4.04 -9.03
N ILE A 38 0.06 3.25 -9.53
CA ILE A 38 1.49 3.47 -9.28
C ILE A 38 1.96 4.80 -9.88
N ALA A 39 1.55 5.12 -11.11
CA ALA A 39 1.88 6.40 -11.74
C ALA A 39 1.28 7.59 -10.95
N ALA A 40 0.02 7.47 -10.52
CA ALA A 40 -0.61 8.47 -9.66
C ALA A 40 0.11 8.59 -8.31
N HIS A 41 0.60 7.48 -7.75
CA HIS A 41 1.38 7.51 -6.52
C HIS A 41 2.66 8.32 -6.66
N GLN A 42 3.43 8.09 -7.73
CA GLN A 42 4.67 8.82 -8.01
C GLN A 42 4.42 10.33 -8.15
N ALA A 43 3.33 10.71 -8.80
CA ALA A 43 2.93 12.12 -8.90
C ALA A 43 2.56 12.69 -7.53
N LEU A 44 1.79 11.97 -6.72
CA LEU A 44 1.38 12.41 -5.38
C LEU A 44 2.56 12.53 -4.41
N LEU A 45 3.61 11.72 -4.56
CA LEU A 45 4.82 11.82 -3.74
C LEU A 45 5.52 13.18 -3.87
N GLN A 46 5.31 13.92 -4.97
CA GLN A 46 5.84 15.29 -5.11
C GLN A 46 5.19 16.28 -4.13
N GLN A 47 3.93 16.06 -3.77
CA GLN A 47 3.18 16.91 -2.83
C GLN A 47 3.17 16.33 -1.42
N PHE A 48 3.18 15.00 -1.30
CA PHE A 48 3.13 14.26 -0.05
C PHE A 48 4.31 13.27 -0.01
N PRO A 49 5.53 13.73 0.29
CA PRO A 49 6.74 12.88 0.23
C PRO A 49 6.70 11.68 1.16
N ASN A 50 5.86 11.75 2.20
CA ASN A 50 5.62 10.68 3.14
C ASN A 50 4.29 9.96 2.87
N LEU A 51 3.71 9.93 1.67
CA LEU A 51 2.45 9.21 1.39
C LEU A 51 2.69 7.70 1.32
N LEU A 52 1.87 6.89 2.01
CA LEU A 52 1.91 5.42 1.91
C LEU A 52 0.78 4.91 1.02
N LEU A 53 1.12 4.22 -0.07
CA LEU A 53 0.16 3.43 -0.84
C LEU A 53 0.02 2.01 -0.26
N ILE A 54 -1.22 1.57 -0.03
CA ILE A 54 -1.54 0.15 0.14
C ILE A 54 -2.22 -0.32 -1.14
N LEU A 55 -1.52 -1.16 -1.92
CA LEU A 55 -2.02 -1.72 -3.17
C LEU A 55 -2.39 -3.20 -2.98
N VAL A 56 -3.63 -3.57 -3.28
CA VAL A 56 -4.15 -4.92 -3.09
C VAL A 56 -4.87 -5.39 -4.37
N PRO A 57 -4.19 -6.14 -5.25
CA PRO A 57 -4.83 -6.76 -6.41
C PRO A 57 -6.00 -7.66 -6.03
N ARG A 58 -7.01 -7.75 -6.90
CA ARG A 58 -8.21 -8.58 -6.70
C ARG A 58 -7.88 -10.06 -6.58
N HIS A 59 -6.89 -10.51 -7.35
CA HIS A 59 -6.50 -11.90 -7.52
C HIS A 59 -5.07 -12.13 -6.99
N PRO A 60 -4.86 -13.01 -5.99
CA PRO A 60 -3.54 -13.21 -5.38
C PRO A 60 -2.43 -13.62 -6.35
N GLU A 61 -2.76 -14.35 -7.41
CA GLU A 61 -1.83 -14.75 -8.48
C GLU A 61 -1.19 -13.57 -9.21
N ARG A 62 -1.78 -12.37 -9.10
CA ARG A 62 -1.28 -11.13 -9.70
C ARG A 62 -0.35 -10.33 -8.79
N PHE A 63 -0.16 -10.75 -7.53
CA PHE A 63 0.75 -10.05 -6.62
C PHE A 63 2.19 -9.98 -7.14
N PRO A 64 2.78 -11.04 -7.75
CA PRO A 64 4.10 -10.96 -8.35
C PRO A 64 4.20 -9.88 -9.44
N ASP A 65 3.13 -9.69 -10.22
CA ASP A 65 3.11 -8.71 -11.30
C ASP A 65 3.00 -7.28 -10.78
N ALA A 66 2.14 -7.06 -9.78
CA ALA A 66 2.07 -5.78 -9.08
C ALA A 66 3.42 -5.41 -8.43
N ILE A 67 4.09 -6.39 -7.79
CA ILE A 67 5.44 -6.20 -7.23
C ILE A 67 6.44 -5.81 -8.33
N ASN A 68 6.39 -6.47 -9.49
CA ASN A 68 7.25 -6.13 -10.62
C ASN A 68 7.00 -4.72 -11.14
N LEU A 69 5.75 -4.27 -11.24
CA LEU A 69 5.40 -2.91 -11.63
C LEU A 69 5.95 -1.87 -10.63
N VAL A 70 5.78 -2.11 -9.33
CA VAL A 70 6.30 -1.22 -8.27
C VAL A 70 7.83 -1.14 -8.33
N ARG A 71 8.50 -2.29 -8.52
CA ARG A 71 9.96 -2.37 -8.69
C ARG A 71 10.44 -1.62 -9.94
N GLN A 72 9.75 -1.78 -11.07
CA GLN A 72 10.08 -1.07 -12.31
C GLN A 72 9.88 0.45 -12.18
N ALA A 73 8.90 0.88 -11.39
CA ALA A 73 8.69 2.28 -11.04
C ALA A 73 9.75 2.86 -10.08
N GLY A 74 10.72 2.04 -9.64
CA GLY A 74 11.80 2.47 -8.74
C GLY A 74 11.33 2.81 -7.32
N LEU A 75 10.15 2.32 -6.92
CA LEU A 75 9.59 2.55 -5.60
C LEU A 75 10.04 1.45 -4.62
N SER A 76 10.32 1.86 -3.39
CA SER A 76 10.47 0.93 -2.27
C SER A 76 9.14 0.26 -1.95
N TYR A 77 9.19 -0.99 -1.49
CA TYR A 77 8.00 -1.70 -1.06
C TYR A 77 8.34 -2.78 -0.04
N ILE A 78 7.31 -3.21 0.69
CA ILE A 78 7.28 -4.46 1.44
C ILE A 78 6.00 -5.20 1.07
N THR A 79 5.92 -6.49 1.38
CA THR A 79 4.70 -7.28 1.19
C THR A 79 4.04 -7.57 2.53
N ARG A 80 2.71 -7.74 2.54
CA ARG A 80 2.02 -8.07 3.80
C ARG A 80 2.53 -9.38 4.41
N SER A 81 2.91 -10.33 3.57
CA SER A 81 3.41 -11.64 3.97
C SER A 81 4.83 -11.62 4.53
N SER A 82 5.64 -10.58 4.27
CA SER A 82 6.97 -10.48 4.89
C SER A 82 6.90 -10.22 6.40
N GLY A 83 5.75 -9.74 6.90
CA GLY A 83 5.55 -9.41 8.32
C GLY A 83 6.24 -8.12 8.74
N GLU A 84 6.93 -7.44 7.83
CA GLU A 84 7.59 -6.16 8.07
C GLU A 84 6.56 -5.05 8.29
N VAL A 85 7.00 -3.99 8.97
CA VAL A 85 6.22 -2.78 9.20
C VAL A 85 6.70 -1.71 8.22
N PRO A 86 5.81 -1.03 7.47
CA PRO A 86 6.22 0.07 6.59
C PRO A 86 7.03 1.12 7.36
N SER A 87 8.18 1.51 6.82
CA SER A 87 9.01 2.56 7.39
C SER A 87 8.82 3.88 6.63
N THR A 88 9.62 4.89 6.95
CA THR A 88 9.68 6.14 6.18
C THR A 88 10.30 5.98 4.79
N SER A 89 11.05 4.89 4.57
CA SER A 89 11.69 4.58 3.29
C SER A 89 10.89 3.60 2.43
N THR A 90 9.80 3.05 2.96
CA THR A 90 8.80 2.25 2.22
C THR A 90 7.76 3.17 1.61
#